data_AF-A0A952U0D1-F1
#
_entry.id   AF-A0A952U0D1-F1
#
_cell.length_a   1.000
_cell.length_b   1.000
_cell.length_c   1.000
_cell.angle_alpha   90.00
_cell.angle_beta   90.00
_cell.angle_gamma   90.00
#
_symmetry.space_group_name_H-M   'P 1'
#
loop_
_entity.id
_entity.type
_entity.pdbx_description
1 polymer ?
#
loop_
_entity_poly.entity_id
_entity_poly.type
_entity_poly.pdbx_seq_one_letter_code
_entity_poly.pdbx_strand_id
1 'polypeptide(L)'
;MSKATPVRDPDEVFVTPEQIPTACQGALHPAAVEGIALFDAGQYWEAHEALETAWRAEPGPARHLYQGILQVGVVYLQIERNNFIGMAKMFERCKKWLAPWPAVCRGVDVDQLRVDVAAAVAAAGELGPGNLAGFDRSLFKKIQRVS
;
A
#
# COMPACT_ATOMS: atom_id res chain seq x y z
N MET A 1 32.43 3.95 4.17
CA MET A 1 31.76 4.66 5.28
C MET A 1 30.29 4.33 5.23
N SER A 2 29.84 3.36 6.03
CA SER A 2 28.42 3.00 6.10
C SER A 2 27.69 4.14 6.81
N LYS A 3 26.90 4.93 6.06
CA LYS A 3 25.95 5.84 6.71
C LYS A 3 24.92 4.94 7.38
N ALA A 4 24.88 4.97 8.71
CA ALA A 4 23.78 4.37 9.46
C ALA A 4 22.48 4.97 8.92
N THR A 5 21.58 4.11 8.44
CA THR A 5 20.22 4.52 8.12
C THR A 5 19.63 5.10 9.40
N PRO A 6 19.15 6.36 9.42
CA PRO A 6 18.59 6.94 10.62
C PRO A 6 17.45 6.03 11.11
N VAL A 7 17.45 5.74 12.41
CA VAL A 7 16.33 5.06 13.07
C VAL A 7 15.11 5.94 12.86
N ARG A 8 14.17 5.46 12.04
CA ARG A 8 12.96 6.20 11.67
C ARG A 8 12.08 6.32 12.92
N ASP A 9 11.72 7.55 13.27
CA ASP A 9 10.86 7.82 14.41
C ASP A 9 9.50 7.11 14.19
N PRO A 10 9.06 6.26 15.14
CA PRO A 10 7.80 5.53 15.02
C PRO A 10 6.55 6.43 14.99
N ASP A 11 6.69 7.69 15.41
CA ASP A 11 5.65 8.72 15.51
C ASP A 11 5.80 9.83 14.45
N GLU A 12 6.71 9.67 13.48
CA GLU A 12 6.89 10.62 12.39
C GLU A 12 5.61 10.74 11.55
N VAL A 13 4.94 11.88 11.65
CA VAL A 13 3.80 12.23 10.81
C VAL A 13 4.32 12.49 9.40
N PHE A 14 4.16 11.51 8.51
CA PHE A 14 4.69 11.61 7.14
C PHE A 14 3.87 12.56 6.24
N VAL A 15 2.65 12.91 6.64
CA VAL A 15 1.82 13.93 5.99
C VAL A 15 0.92 14.57 7.05
N THR A 16 0.86 15.90 7.09
CA THR A 16 0.04 16.60 8.08
C THR A 16 -1.41 16.77 7.61
N PRO A 17 -2.39 16.92 8.53
CA PRO A 17 -3.78 17.23 8.18
C PRO A 17 -3.94 18.43 7.24
N GLU A 18 -3.09 19.45 7.39
CA GLU A 18 -3.13 20.68 6.58
C GLU A 18 -2.61 20.43 5.14
N GLN A 19 -1.72 19.45 4.96
CA GLN A 19 -1.16 19.08 3.66
C GLN A 19 -2.10 18.19 2.84
N ILE A 20 -2.97 17.42 3.50
CA ILE A 20 -3.81 16.40 2.86
C ILE A 20 -4.74 16.96 1.77
N PRO A 21 -5.50 18.05 1.97
CA PRO A 21 -6.39 18.57 0.93
C PRO A 21 -5.64 18.90 -0.36
N THR A 22 -4.49 19.56 -0.27
CA THR A 22 -3.64 19.89 -1.42
C THR A 22 -2.96 18.65 -2.00
N ALA A 23 -2.53 17.70 -1.16
CA ALA A 23 -1.94 16.45 -1.62
C ALA A 23 -2.91 15.62 -2.46
N CYS A 24 -4.21 15.64 -2.12
CA CYS A 24 -5.25 14.91 -2.84
C CYS A 24 -5.77 15.64 -4.09
N GLN A 25 -5.32 16.86 -4.36
CA GLN A 25 -5.58 17.55 -5.62
C GLN A 25 -4.65 17.01 -6.72
N GLY A 26 -5.16 17.01 -7.94
CA GLY A 26 -4.42 16.62 -9.14
C GLY A 26 -4.53 15.13 -9.50
N ALA A 27 -3.94 14.80 -10.65
CA ALA A 27 -3.90 13.43 -11.15
C ALA A 27 -2.83 12.61 -10.43
N LEU A 28 -2.95 11.28 -10.54
CA LEU A 28 -1.85 10.39 -10.20
C LEU A 28 -0.65 10.62 -11.13
N HIS A 29 0.54 10.38 -10.61
CA HIS A 29 1.72 10.23 -11.44
C HIS A 29 1.52 9.08 -12.45
N PRO A 30 1.98 9.17 -13.72
CA PRO A 30 1.79 8.10 -14.71
C PRO A 30 2.26 6.72 -14.24
N ALA A 31 3.43 6.64 -13.59
CA ALA A 31 3.92 5.39 -13.01
C ALA A 31 3.03 4.84 -11.86
N ALA A 32 2.29 5.70 -11.15
CA ALA A 32 1.31 5.23 -10.16
C ALA A 32 0.05 4.67 -10.85
N VAL A 33 -0.36 5.24 -11.99
CA VAL A 33 -1.45 4.69 -12.81
C VAL A 33 -1.06 3.30 -13.33
N GLU A 34 0.16 3.17 -13.85
CA GLU A 34 0.72 1.87 -14.28
C GLU A 34 0.80 0.89 -13.11
N GLY A 35 1.32 1.32 -11.95
CA GLY A 35 1.42 0.47 -10.77
C GLY A 35 0.06 -0.03 -10.26
N ILE A 36 -0.98 0.81 -10.33
CA ILE A 36 -2.35 0.37 -10.01
C ILE A 36 -2.86 -0.66 -11.03
N ALA A 37 -2.62 -0.45 -12.34
CA ALA A 37 -3.02 -1.42 -13.36
C ALA A 37 -2.32 -2.79 -13.18
N LEU A 38 -1.02 -2.78 -12.83
CA LEU A 38 -0.25 -3.98 -12.51
C LEU A 38 -0.77 -4.66 -11.23
N PHE A 39 -1.10 -3.87 -10.21
CA PHE A 39 -1.71 -4.37 -8.98
C PHE A 39 -3.04 -5.08 -9.28
N ASP A 40 -3.90 -4.46 -10.09
CA ASP A 40 -5.20 -5.01 -10.48
C ASP A 40 -5.08 -6.29 -11.34
N ALA A 41 -3.94 -6.46 -12.01
CA ALA A 41 -3.58 -7.67 -12.75
C ALA A 41 -2.93 -8.75 -11.86
N GLY A 42 -2.74 -8.50 -10.56
CA GLY A 42 -2.08 -9.42 -9.64
C GLY A 42 -0.56 -9.46 -9.77
N GLN A 43 0.04 -8.52 -10.50
CA GLN A 43 1.49 -8.38 -10.71
C GLN A 43 2.08 -7.48 -9.62
N TYR A 44 2.03 -7.95 -8.38
CA TYR A 44 2.31 -7.11 -7.21
C TYR A 44 3.77 -6.67 -7.08
N TRP A 45 4.72 -7.42 -7.65
CA TRP A 45 6.12 -7.02 -7.67
C TRP A 45 6.36 -5.89 -8.67
N GLU A 46 5.84 -6.02 -9.89
CA GLU A 46 5.91 -4.99 -10.93
C GLU A 46 5.15 -3.72 -10.50
N ALA A 47 3.99 -3.90 -9.85
CA ALA A 47 3.26 -2.81 -9.23
C ALA A 47 4.09 -2.06 -8.18
N HIS A 48 4.85 -2.79 -7.35
CA HIS A 48 5.77 -2.20 -6.38
C HIS A 48 6.80 -1.30 -7.06
N GLU A 49 7.46 -1.78 -8.11
CA GLU A 49 8.49 -1.02 -8.83
C GLU A 49 7.92 0.26 -9.47
N ALA A 50 6.75 0.16 -10.11
CA ALA A 50 6.08 1.31 -10.73
C ALA A 50 5.62 2.34 -9.69
N LEU A 51 5.05 1.89 -8.57
CA LEU A 51 4.65 2.78 -7.46
C LEU A 51 5.85 3.40 -6.75
N GLU A 52 6.97 2.67 -6.62
CA GLU A 52 8.22 3.21 -6.09
C GLU A 52 8.78 4.30 -7.00
N THR A 53 8.68 4.13 -8.32
CA THR A 53 9.05 5.16 -9.31
C THR A 53 8.23 6.43 -9.09
N ALA A 54 6.91 6.30 -8.94
CA ALA A 54 6.04 7.44 -8.63
C ALA A 54 6.35 8.09 -7.27
N TRP A 55 6.63 7.28 -6.24
CA TRP A 55 6.99 7.76 -4.89
C TRP A 55 8.28 8.58 -4.90
N ARG A 56 9.29 8.14 -5.65
CA ARG A 56 10.57 8.84 -5.78
C ARG A 56 10.47 10.12 -6.62
N ALA A 57 9.57 10.13 -7.61
CA ALA A 57 9.39 11.27 -8.51
C ALA A 57 8.49 12.38 -7.95
N GLU A 58 7.57 12.08 -7.04
CA GLU A 58 6.64 13.05 -6.47
C GLU A 58 7.30 13.88 -5.36
N PRO A 59 7.52 15.19 -5.57
CA PRO A 59 8.17 16.06 -4.58
C PRO A 59 7.24 16.40 -3.41
N GLY A 60 5.92 16.32 -3.61
CA GLY A 60 4.93 16.71 -2.63
C GLY A 60 4.53 15.59 -1.66
N PRO A 61 3.69 15.93 -0.66
CA PRO A 61 3.17 14.98 0.33
C PRO A 61 2.38 13.81 -0.28
N ALA A 62 1.82 13.98 -1.49
CA ALA A 62 1.10 12.93 -2.22
C ALA A 62 1.94 11.67 -2.48
N ARG A 63 3.28 11.78 -2.44
CA ARG A 63 4.17 10.64 -2.58
C ARG A 63 3.88 9.54 -1.54
N HIS A 64 3.38 9.91 -0.36
CA HIS A 64 3.07 8.97 0.72
C HIS A 64 1.76 8.21 0.48
N LEU A 65 0.91 8.66 -0.45
CA LEU A 65 -0.23 7.88 -0.94
C LEU A 65 0.28 6.67 -1.72
N TYR A 66 1.23 6.87 -2.63
CA TYR A 66 1.89 5.79 -3.37
C TYR A 66 2.63 4.86 -2.41
N GLN A 67 3.22 5.43 -1.35
CA GLN A 67 3.84 4.65 -0.29
C GLN A 67 2.85 3.75 0.49
N GLY A 68 1.57 4.14 0.59
CA GLY A 68 0.54 3.28 1.14
C GLY A 68 0.15 2.16 0.18
N ILE A 69 -0.12 2.50 -1.08
CA ILE A 69 -0.58 1.56 -2.10
C ILE A 69 0.46 0.46 -2.35
N LEU A 70 1.75 0.79 -2.50
CA LEU A 70 2.76 -0.25 -2.72
C LEU A 70 2.89 -1.19 -1.52
N GLN A 71 2.70 -0.70 -0.28
CA GLN A 71 2.78 -1.55 0.91
C GLN A 71 1.64 -2.57 0.94
N VAL A 72 0.46 -2.25 0.42
CA VAL A 72 -0.60 -3.24 0.20
C VAL A 72 -0.12 -4.34 -0.76
N GLY A 73 0.51 -3.96 -1.88
CA GLY A 73 1.07 -4.92 -2.83
C GLY A 73 2.11 -5.83 -2.17
N VAL A 74 2.95 -5.27 -1.30
CA VAL A 74 3.92 -6.05 -0.51
C VAL A 74 3.23 -6.99 0.47
N VAL A 75 2.13 -6.60 1.13
CA VAL A 75 1.34 -7.50 1.99
C VAL A 75 0.86 -8.71 1.20
N TYR A 76 0.30 -8.50 0.00
CA TYR A 76 -0.17 -9.59 -0.86
C TYR A 76 0.99 -10.49 -1.33
N LEU A 77 2.14 -9.93 -1.71
CA LEU A 77 3.35 -10.71 -2.01
C LEU A 77 3.80 -11.59 -0.84
N GLN A 78 3.70 -11.11 0.40
CA GLN A 78 4.08 -11.92 1.56
C GLN A 78 3.11 -13.09 1.76
N ILE A 79 1.82 -12.91 1.49
CA ILE A 79 0.83 -14.00 1.50
C ILE A 79 1.17 -15.02 0.42
N GLU A 80 1.43 -14.59 -0.82
CA GLU A 80 1.82 -15.47 -1.93
C GLU A 80 3.11 -16.26 -1.64
N ARG A 81 4.03 -15.66 -0.90
CA ARG A 81 5.30 -16.31 -0.49
C ARG A 81 5.16 -17.22 0.73
N ASN A 82 3.94 -17.46 1.21
CA ASN A 82 3.65 -18.19 2.43
C ASN A 82 4.38 -17.62 3.68
N ASN A 83 4.62 -16.30 3.71
CA ASN A 83 5.35 -15.62 4.76
C ASN A 83 4.40 -14.88 5.71
N PHE A 84 3.85 -15.61 6.67
CA PHE A 84 2.90 -15.08 7.65
C PHE A 84 3.47 -13.94 8.50
N ILE A 85 4.71 -14.08 8.98
CA ILE A 85 5.37 -13.06 9.81
C ILE A 85 5.63 -11.79 8.98
N GLY A 86 6.08 -11.97 7.73
CA GLY A 86 6.27 -10.88 6.78
C GLY A 86 4.96 -10.13 6.50
N MET A 87 3.88 -10.85 6.23
CA MET A 87 2.55 -10.28 6.01
C MET A 87 2.12 -9.44 7.21
N ALA A 88 2.12 -10.00 8.43
CA ALA A 88 1.68 -9.29 9.63
C ALA A 88 2.49 -8.01 9.86
N LYS A 89 3.81 -8.08 9.74
CA LYS A 89 4.71 -6.91 9.87
C LYS A 89 4.44 -5.84 8.82
N MET A 90 4.21 -6.23 7.57
CA MET A 90 3.93 -5.29 6.48
C MET A 90 2.53 -4.68 6.61
N PHE A 91 1.54 -5.43 7.12
CA PHE A 91 0.20 -4.91 7.37
C PHE A 91 0.20 -3.79 8.43
N GLU A 92 0.92 -3.98 9.55
CA GLU A 92 1.07 -2.93 10.57
C GLU A 92 1.70 -1.65 9.99
N ARG A 93 2.69 -1.80 9.12
CA ARG A 93 3.30 -0.67 8.42
C ARG A 93 2.34 -0.02 7.44
N CYS A 94 1.63 -0.82 6.64
CA CYS A 94 0.67 -0.37 5.64
C CYS A 94 -0.44 0.49 6.27
N LYS A 95 -0.98 0.08 7.43
CA LYS A 95 -1.98 0.85 8.17
C LYS A 95 -1.51 2.27 8.47
N LYS A 96 -0.25 2.44 8.90
CA LYS A 96 0.32 3.78 9.19
C LYS A 96 0.39 4.67 7.95
N TRP A 97 0.69 4.11 6.78
CA TRP A 97 0.76 4.86 5.52
C TRP A 97 -0.60 5.24 4.97
N LEU A 98 -1.60 4.39 5.18
CA LEU A 98 -2.95 4.64 4.69
C LEU A 98 -3.78 5.51 5.64
N ALA A 99 -3.54 5.45 6.94
CA ALA A 99 -4.40 6.11 7.95
C ALA A 99 -4.63 7.62 7.75
N PRO A 100 -3.65 8.45 7.37
CA PRO A 100 -3.86 9.89 7.27
C PRO A 100 -4.77 10.30 6.09
N TRP A 101 -4.86 9.48 5.06
CA TRP A 101 -5.56 9.86 3.83
C TRP A 101 -7.09 9.89 4.02
N PRO A 102 -7.81 10.79 3.32
CA PRO A 102 -9.26 10.75 3.29
C PRO A 102 -9.75 9.49 2.57
N ALA A 103 -11.07 9.24 2.60
CA ALA A 103 -11.67 8.09 1.91
C ALA A 103 -11.34 8.06 0.41
N VAL A 104 -11.27 9.24 -0.22
CA VAL A 104 -10.91 9.40 -1.63
C VAL A 104 -9.74 10.37 -1.76
N CYS A 105 -8.70 9.97 -2.48
CA CYS A 105 -7.55 10.82 -2.79
C CYS A 105 -7.03 10.57 -4.21
N ARG A 106 -6.90 11.60 -5.05
CA ARG A 106 -6.47 11.49 -6.46
C ARG A 106 -7.22 10.39 -7.26
N GLY A 107 -8.53 10.27 -7.00
CA GLY A 107 -9.41 9.27 -7.62
C GLY A 107 -9.20 7.83 -7.15
N VAL A 108 -8.36 7.57 -6.12
CA VAL A 108 -8.26 6.27 -5.45
C VAL A 108 -9.30 6.23 -4.33
N ASP A 109 -10.08 5.16 -4.23
CA ASP A 109 -10.84 4.84 -3.03
C ASP A 109 -9.90 4.19 -1.99
N VAL A 110 -9.36 5.03 -1.12
CA VAL A 110 -8.39 4.62 -0.10
C VAL A 110 -9.09 3.88 1.03
N ASP A 111 -10.37 4.18 1.31
CA ASP A 111 -11.10 3.50 2.36
C ASP A 111 -11.40 2.05 2.00
N GLN A 112 -11.88 1.82 0.78
CA GLN A 112 -12.08 0.47 0.29
C GLN A 112 -10.76 -0.31 0.24
N LEU A 113 -9.64 0.33 -0.13
CA LEU A 113 -8.33 -0.29 -0.08
C LEU A 113 -7.94 -0.75 1.33
N ARG A 114 -8.25 0.04 2.38
CA ARG A 114 -8.02 -0.36 3.78
C ARG A 114 -8.89 -1.56 4.18
N VAL A 115 -10.15 -1.55 3.78
CA VAL A 115 -11.10 -2.65 4.04
C VAL A 115 -10.62 -3.94 3.38
N ASP A 116 -10.24 -3.87 2.11
CA ASP A 116 -9.83 -5.03 1.33
C ASP A 116 -8.56 -5.68 1.88
N VAL A 117 -7.52 -4.88 2.17
CA VAL A 117 -6.28 -5.43 2.74
C VAL A 117 -6.49 -6.00 4.14
N ALA A 118 -7.35 -5.38 4.96
CA ALA A 118 -7.67 -5.89 6.28
C ALA A 118 -8.43 -7.23 6.21
N ALA A 119 -9.38 -7.37 5.27
CA ALA A 119 -10.11 -8.61 5.05
C ALA A 119 -9.19 -9.74 4.56
N ALA A 120 -8.28 -9.44 3.63
CA ALA A 120 -7.29 -10.40 3.17
C ALA A 120 -6.36 -10.86 4.30
N VAL A 121 -5.87 -9.95 5.14
CA VAL A 121 -5.00 -10.30 6.28
C VAL A 121 -5.76 -11.07 7.35
N ALA A 122 -7.03 -10.75 7.61
CA ALA A 122 -7.86 -11.50 8.54
C ALA A 122 -8.05 -12.95 8.06
N ALA A 123 -8.41 -13.16 6.79
CA ALA A 123 -8.56 -14.50 6.22
C ALA A 123 -7.24 -15.29 6.23
N ALA A 124 -6.11 -14.63 5.95
CA ALA A 124 -4.79 -15.23 6.09
C ALA A 124 -4.48 -15.59 7.56
N GLY A 125 -4.93 -14.77 8.50
CA GLY A 125 -4.88 -15.01 9.94
C GLY A 125 -5.58 -16.31 10.35
N GLU A 126 -6.78 -16.57 9.83
CA GLU A 126 -7.55 -17.79 10.11
C GLU A 126 -6.86 -19.07 9.61
N LEU A 127 -6.08 -18.99 8.53
CA LEU A 127 -5.25 -20.11 8.06
C LEU A 127 -4.06 -20.37 8.99
N GLY A 128 -3.50 -19.30 9.57
CA GLY A 128 -2.36 -19.35 10.47
C GLY A 128 -1.01 -19.56 9.77
N PRO A 129 0.08 -19.59 10.56
CA PRO A 129 1.44 -19.71 10.03
C PRO A 129 1.68 -21.00 9.23
N GLY A 130 2.29 -20.88 8.05
CA GLY A 130 2.67 -22.01 7.20
C GLY A 130 1.56 -22.51 6.24
N ASN A 131 0.32 -22.04 6.39
CA ASN A 131 -0.84 -22.53 5.63
C ASN A 131 -1.34 -21.56 4.55
N LEU A 132 -0.64 -20.45 4.30
CA LEU A 132 -1.07 -19.44 3.33
C LEU A 132 -0.98 -19.92 1.87
N ALA A 133 -0.35 -21.08 1.61
CA ALA A 133 -0.43 -21.74 0.31
C ALA A 133 -1.88 -22.08 -0.09
N GLY A 134 -2.79 -22.25 0.89
CA GLY A 134 -4.22 -22.45 0.67
C GLY A 134 -5.05 -21.17 0.67
N PHE A 135 -4.42 -19.98 0.62
CA PHE A 135 -5.13 -18.70 0.67
C PHE A 135 -6.02 -18.49 -0.56
N ASP A 136 -7.28 -18.07 -0.33
CA ASP A 136 -8.20 -17.70 -1.41
C ASP A 136 -7.81 -16.34 -2.01
N ARG A 137 -7.15 -16.40 -3.16
CA ARG A 137 -6.72 -15.22 -3.92
C ARG A 137 -7.88 -14.33 -4.38
N SER A 138 -9.14 -14.79 -4.36
CA SER A 138 -10.30 -13.95 -4.67
C SER A 138 -10.47 -12.77 -3.71
N LEU A 139 -9.82 -12.84 -2.54
CA LEU A 139 -9.77 -11.78 -1.53
C LEU A 139 -8.76 -10.68 -1.85
N PHE A 140 -7.85 -10.88 -2.82
CA PHE A 140 -7.04 -9.79 -3.35
C PHE A 140 -7.87 -8.94 -4.32
N LYS A 141 -8.57 -7.96 -3.76
CA LYS A 141 -9.42 -7.06 -4.55
C LYS A 141 -8.59 -6.05 -5.33
N LYS A 142 -9.15 -5.62 -6.47
CA LYS A 142 -8.63 -4.52 -7.29
C LYS A 142 -8.78 -3.19 -6.56
N ILE A 143 -7.88 -2.26 -6.82
CA ILE A 143 -7.95 -0.90 -6.28
C ILE A 143 -9.11 -0.17 -6.94
N GLN A 144 -10.12 0.21 -6.15
CA GLN A 144 -11.27 0.93 -6.68
C GLN A 144 -10.89 2.37 -7.04
N ARG A 145 -11.46 2.84 -8.15
CA ARG A 145 -11.27 4.19 -8.68
C ARG A 145 -12.60 4.92 -8.67
N VAL A 146 -12.59 6.16 -8.20
CA VAL A 146 -13.76 7.04 -8.26
C VAL A 146 -13.57 8.08 -9.36
N SER A 147 -14.63 8.22 -10.17
CA SER A 147 -14.73 9.18 -11.27
C SER A 147 -15.02 10.59 -10.79
#